data_AF-A0A523EIK1-F1
#
_entry.id   AF-A0A523EIK1-F1
#
_cell.length_a   1.000
_cell.length_b   1.000
_cell.length_c   1.000
_cell.angle_alpha   90.00
_cell.angle_beta   90.00
_cell.angle_gamma   90.00
#
_symmetry.space_group_name_H-M   'P 1'
#
loop_
_entity.id
_entity.type
_entity.pdbx_description
1 polymer ?
#
loop_
_entity_poly.entity_id
_entity_poly.type
_entity_poly.pdbx_seq_one_letter_code
_entity_poly.pdbx_strand_id
1 'polypeptide(L)'
;MSMNHRQETGSALVMAIFVLALLSSMGVALLFLSTNEVKMSRADTRSKQVFYLAEAGMEAGRAQLLILNGATSFSDDLATYAGANGVLDFDTNAVQATYDTDGNVTGLTGYGDDVPLIGATAFAGGWYAAFLTNDAINGTSTNDTNNRVMMTGIGLDSEKSFEIVQAVITRKVIIPPAAIMLLGPTPNFSGGQSNPKLYIGEDCNGTGGVANLYAPLVGVIGTTAESLVESGIGTDPAYTSGPYTGEDTFADLTDPTEPTYIEPLDSVWTDCQALHDLVESFRVIADVVCLDGNSCTLPPSSPSRLIFVDDNYSLNTSGEGMLLVTGDFTASGGISWNGMIWVIGSGDYTRNGGGGGTFNGSIVIANIAGPDNVYGTADDCTGGDGGFSASSFNENGGGNGTTTYCTDNISNASPAFPYKIVEFRQL
;
A
#
# COMPACT_ATOMS: atom_id res chain seq x y z
N MET A 1 64.88 -44.27 64.32
CA MET A 1 63.93 -44.66 63.26
C MET A 1 63.96 -43.54 62.23
N SER A 2 64.94 -43.58 61.33
CA SER A 2 65.17 -42.54 60.31
C SER A 2 64.43 -42.97 59.05
N MET A 3 63.23 -42.42 58.84
CA MET A 3 62.41 -42.71 57.65
C MET A 3 63.07 -42.09 56.41
N ASN A 4 63.32 -42.94 55.41
CA ASN A 4 63.82 -42.58 54.08
C ASN A 4 62.77 -41.72 53.34
N HIS A 5 62.93 -40.40 53.34
CA HIS A 5 62.08 -39.46 52.58
C HIS A 5 62.63 -39.09 51.18
N ARG A 6 63.71 -39.74 50.72
CA ARG A 6 64.42 -39.34 49.48
C ARG A 6 63.86 -39.92 48.17
N GLN A 7 62.81 -40.76 48.20
CA GLN A 7 62.25 -41.39 47.00
C GLN A 7 60.88 -40.86 46.55
N GLU A 8 60.22 -39.97 47.30
CA GLU A 8 58.89 -39.42 46.94
C GLU A 8 58.94 -38.05 46.25
N THR A 9 60.10 -37.38 46.22
CA THR A 9 60.23 -36.05 45.59
C THR A 9 60.24 -36.08 44.06
N GLY A 10 60.57 -37.23 43.45
CA GLY A 10 60.60 -37.39 41.99
C GLY A 10 59.20 -37.55 41.37
N SER A 11 58.30 -38.28 42.03
CA SER A 11 56.92 -38.48 41.55
C SER A 11 56.08 -37.22 41.64
N ALA A 12 56.29 -36.40 42.68
CA ALA A 12 55.61 -35.11 42.84
C ALA A 12 55.96 -34.12 41.72
N LEU A 13 57.23 -34.07 41.29
CA LEU A 13 57.66 -33.22 40.18
C LEU A 13 57.03 -33.67 38.85
N VAL A 14 57.01 -34.98 38.58
CA VAL A 14 56.41 -35.53 37.36
C VAL A 14 54.90 -35.26 37.34
N MET A 15 54.21 -35.43 38.45
CA MET A 15 52.78 -35.10 38.57
C MET A 15 52.53 -33.61 38.34
N ALA A 16 53.34 -32.72 38.91
CA ALA A 16 53.22 -31.28 38.70
C ALA A 16 53.42 -30.87 37.24
N ILE A 17 54.40 -31.46 36.54
CA ILE A 17 54.63 -31.20 35.11
C ILE A 17 53.46 -31.72 34.26
N PHE A 18 52.93 -32.92 34.56
CA PHE A 18 51.77 -33.45 33.86
C PHE A 18 50.52 -32.57 34.05
N VAL A 19 50.27 -32.11 35.27
CA VAL A 19 49.15 -31.20 35.57
C VAL A 19 49.33 -29.87 34.84
N LEU A 20 50.54 -29.29 34.84
CA LEU A 20 50.83 -28.06 34.10
C LEU A 20 50.65 -28.23 32.59
N ALA A 21 51.08 -29.36 32.02
CA ALA A 21 50.91 -29.65 30.59
C ALA A 21 49.42 -29.76 30.22
N LEU A 22 48.63 -30.42 31.08
CA LEU A 22 47.19 -30.60 30.87
C LEU A 22 46.43 -29.28 31.03
N LEU A 23 46.77 -28.46 32.04
CA LEU A 23 46.20 -27.12 32.19
C LEU A 23 46.57 -26.21 31.02
N SER A 24 47.80 -26.31 30.52
CA SER A 24 48.25 -25.52 29.35
C SER A 24 47.50 -25.94 28.08
N SER A 25 47.31 -27.24 27.85
CA SER A 25 46.55 -27.71 26.67
C SER A 25 45.07 -27.33 26.74
N MET A 26 44.46 -27.40 27.93
CA MET A 26 43.09 -26.89 28.16
C MET A 26 43.01 -25.38 27.94
N GLY A 27 43.99 -24.61 28.41
CA GLY A 27 44.06 -23.17 28.21
C GLY A 27 44.12 -22.79 26.72
N VAL A 28 44.95 -23.48 25.94
CA VAL A 28 45.04 -23.25 24.48
C VAL A 28 43.74 -23.64 23.77
N ALA A 29 43.11 -24.75 24.16
CA ALA A 29 41.84 -25.17 23.58
C ALA A 29 40.70 -24.15 23.84
N LEU A 30 40.62 -23.62 25.07
CA LEU A 30 39.63 -22.59 25.43
C LEU A 30 39.87 -21.27 24.68
N LEU A 31 41.13 -20.86 24.50
CA LEU A 31 41.46 -19.69 23.70
C LEU A 31 41.02 -19.88 22.24
N PHE A 32 41.30 -21.04 21.64
CA PHE A 32 40.89 -21.33 20.27
C PHE A 32 39.36 -21.28 20.12
N LEU A 33 38.63 -21.91 21.05
CA LEU A 33 37.17 -21.88 21.08
C LEU A 33 36.64 -20.45 21.19
N SER A 34 37.18 -19.65 22.11
CA SER A 34 36.80 -18.24 22.28
C SER A 34 37.08 -17.41 21.02
N THR A 35 38.21 -17.61 20.34
CA THR A 35 38.48 -16.89 19.09
C THR A 35 37.53 -17.28 17.96
N ASN A 36 37.09 -18.53 17.90
CA ASN A 36 36.12 -18.98 16.90
C ASN A 36 34.72 -18.43 17.21
N GLU A 37 34.30 -18.42 18.47
CA GLU A 37 33.04 -17.81 18.89
C GLU A 37 33.01 -16.32 18.57
N VAL A 38 34.11 -15.58 18.84
CA VAL A 38 34.19 -14.15 18.49
C VAL A 38 34.13 -13.94 16.97
N LYS A 39 34.80 -14.79 16.17
CA LYS A 39 34.72 -14.72 14.70
C LYS A 39 33.32 -15.00 14.19
N MET A 40 32.66 -16.04 14.71
CA MET A 40 31.31 -16.41 14.33
C MET A 40 30.29 -15.34 14.74
N SER A 41 30.42 -14.80 15.95
CA SER A 41 29.57 -13.71 16.45
C SER A 41 29.70 -12.45 15.61
N ARG A 42 30.92 -12.09 15.19
CA ARG A 42 31.16 -10.97 14.26
C ARG A 42 30.58 -11.23 12.88
N ALA A 43 30.72 -12.45 12.35
CA ALA A 43 30.13 -12.81 11.06
C ALA A 43 28.59 -12.73 11.10
N ASP A 44 27.96 -13.21 12.18
CA ASP A 44 26.50 -13.13 12.38
C ASP A 44 25.99 -11.70 12.49
N THR A 45 26.66 -10.85 13.29
CA THR A 45 26.27 -9.44 13.42
C THR A 45 26.44 -8.68 12.10
N ARG A 46 27.50 -8.96 11.34
CA ARG A 46 27.69 -8.35 10.01
C ARG A 46 26.64 -8.80 9.03
N SER A 47 26.39 -10.11 8.90
CA SER A 47 25.36 -10.64 7.99
C SER A 47 23.98 -10.02 8.29
N LYS A 48 23.61 -9.86 9.56
CA LYS A 48 22.39 -9.14 9.94
C LYS A 48 22.42 -7.66 9.53
N GLN A 49 23.54 -6.97 9.73
CA GLN A 49 23.68 -5.58 9.35
C GLN A 49 23.53 -5.40 7.83
N VAL A 50 24.23 -6.20 7.02
CA VAL A 50 24.13 -6.10 5.56
C VAL A 50 22.78 -6.59 5.04
N PHE A 51 22.11 -7.53 5.72
CA PHE A 51 20.71 -7.87 5.44
C PHE A 51 19.78 -6.66 5.61
N TYR A 52 19.87 -5.94 6.73
CA TYR A 52 19.06 -4.73 6.94
C TYR A 52 19.39 -3.61 5.94
N LEU A 53 20.64 -3.51 5.49
CA LEU A 53 21.01 -2.60 4.40
C LEU A 53 20.37 -3.02 3.08
N ALA A 54 20.32 -4.32 2.79
CA ALA A 54 19.68 -4.84 1.60
C ALA A 54 18.15 -4.56 1.61
N GLU A 55 17.50 -4.73 2.76
CA GLU A 55 16.10 -4.32 2.97
C GLU A 55 15.91 -2.80 2.81
N ALA A 56 16.82 -1.99 3.35
CA ALA A 56 16.79 -0.54 3.16
C ALA A 56 16.91 -0.15 1.67
N GLY A 57 17.72 -0.87 0.91
CA GLY A 57 17.80 -0.72 -0.55
C GLY A 57 16.49 -1.04 -1.25
N MET A 58 15.83 -2.13 -0.86
CA MET A 58 14.51 -2.48 -1.39
C MET A 58 13.44 -1.42 -1.08
N GLU A 59 13.37 -0.93 0.16
CA GLU A 59 12.42 0.12 0.52
C GLU A 59 12.72 1.46 -0.19
N ALA A 60 14.00 1.83 -0.32
CA ALA A 60 14.40 2.98 -1.12
C ALA A 60 14.01 2.81 -2.60
N GLY A 61 14.18 1.60 -3.16
CA GLY A 61 13.74 1.25 -4.50
C GLY A 61 12.22 1.39 -4.66
N ARG A 62 11.42 0.87 -3.73
CA ARG A 62 9.95 1.01 -3.75
C ARG A 62 9.51 2.46 -3.71
N ALA A 63 10.12 3.27 -2.85
CA ALA A 63 9.86 4.70 -2.76
C ALA A 63 10.26 5.45 -4.05
N GLN A 64 11.40 5.09 -4.64
CA GLN A 64 11.85 5.68 -5.90
C GLN A 64 10.93 5.30 -7.07
N LEU A 65 10.51 4.04 -7.14
CA LEU A 65 9.58 3.56 -8.16
C LEU A 65 8.25 4.29 -8.05
N LEU A 66 7.78 4.57 -6.83
CA LEU A 66 6.58 5.37 -6.60
C LEU A 66 6.72 6.80 -7.15
N ILE A 67 7.89 7.42 -7.01
CA ILE A 67 8.15 8.77 -7.52
C ILE A 67 8.24 8.79 -9.06
N LEU A 68 8.80 7.73 -9.65
CA LEU A 68 9.05 7.66 -11.10
C LEU A 68 7.82 7.19 -11.87
N ASN A 69 7.09 6.24 -11.32
CA ASN A 69 5.94 5.63 -11.97
C ASN A 69 4.70 6.50 -11.75
N GLY A 70 4.56 7.52 -12.59
CA GLY A 70 3.30 8.21 -12.84
C GLY A 70 2.43 7.51 -13.90
N ALA A 71 2.79 6.29 -14.31
CA ALA A 71 2.17 5.54 -15.40
C ALA A 71 1.25 4.43 -14.86
N THR A 72 0.45 3.85 -15.77
CA THR A 72 -0.55 2.83 -15.42
C THR A 72 0.00 1.40 -15.38
N SER A 73 1.30 1.19 -15.65
CA SER A 73 1.95 -0.14 -15.66
C SER A 73 3.41 -0.05 -15.25
N PHE A 74 4.10 -1.18 -15.06
CA PHE A 74 5.55 -1.22 -14.85
C PHE A 74 6.37 -1.31 -16.15
N SER A 75 5.72 -1.41 -17.31
CA SER A 75 6.43 -1.76 -18.55
C SER A 75 7.40 -0.69 -19.02
N ASP A 76 7.09 0.57 -18.76
CA ASP A 76 7.95 1.74 -19.03
C ASP A 76 9.11 1.84 -18.03
N ASP A 77 8.87 1.56 -16.76
CA ASP A 77 9.94 1.44 -15.75
C ASP A 77 10.93 0.34 -16.15
N LEU A 78 10.42 -0.86 -16.43
CA LEU A 78 11.22 -2.01 -16.83
C LEU A 78 12.02 -1.72 -18.11
N ALA A 79 11.42 -1.06 -19.10
CA ALA A 79 12.13 -0.65 -20.31
C ALA A 79 13.24 0.37 -20.04
N THR A 80 13.05 1.25 -19.05
CA THR A 80 14.06 2.23 -18.62
C THR A 80 15.23 1.56 -17.92
N TYR A 81 14.97 0.53 -17.12
CA TYR A 81 15.98 -0.15 -16.31
C TYR A 81 16.67 -1.33 -17.01
N ALA A 82 16.15 -1.81 -18.15
CA ALA A 82 16.75 -2.84 -19.00
C ALA A 82 18.00 -2.41 -19.78
N GLY A 83 18.58 -1.24 -19.47
CA GLY A 83 19.85 -0.83 -20.04
C GLY A 83 19.83 -0.51 -21.54
N ALA A 84 20.99 -0.67 -22.16
CA ALA A 84 21.22 -0.28 -23.55
C ALA A 84 20.73 -1.33 -24.55
N ASN A 85 20.70 -2.60 -24.14
CA ASN A 85 20.25 -3.73 -24.95
C ASN A 85 18.72 -3.90 -24.93
N GLY A 86 18.02 -3.30 -23.96
CA GLY A 86 16.56 -3.38 -23.79
C GLY A 86 16.06 -4.74 -23.30
N VAL A 87 16.91 -5.52 -22.64
CA VAL A 87 16.64 -6.86 -22.11
C VAL A 87 17.04 -6.90 -20.64
N LEU A 88 16.12 -7.31 -19.77
CA LEU A 88 16.40 -7.50 -18.35
C LEU A 88 17.21 -8.77 -18.14
N ASP A 89 18.52 -8.66 -17.89
CA ASP A 89 19.42 -9.80 -17.74
C ASP A 89 20.25 -9.80 -16.44
N PHE A 90 19.83 -8.97 -15.47
CA PHE A 90 20.41 -8.89 -14.14
C PHE A 90 20.53 -10.26 -13.45
N ASP A 91 21.79 -10.70 -13.28
CA ASP A 91 22.15 -11.93 -12.57
C ASP A 91 22.71 -11.61 -11.20
N THR A 92 21.96 -11.96 -10.16
CA THR A 92 22.35 -11.77 -8.76
C THR A 92 23.64 -12.50 -8.38
N ASN A 93 23.99 -13.59 -9.06
CA ASN A 93 25.21 -14.36 -8.78
C ASN A 93 26.46 -13.70 -9.36
N ALA A 94 26.30 -12.84 -10.37
CA ALA A 94 27.40 -12.13 -11.01
C ALA A 94 27.73 -10.82 -10.29
N VAL A 95 26.81 -10.27 -9.49
CA VAL A 95 26.98 -8.98 -8.82
C VAL A 95 28.09 -9.01 -7.78
N GLN A 96 29.00 -8.05 -7.86
CA GLN A 96 30.10 -7.88 -6.92
C GLN A 96 30.31 -6.41 -6.57
N ALA A 97 30.63 -6.15 -5.30
CA ALA A 97 31.03 -4.82 -4.86
C ALA A 97 32.46 -4.48 -5.30
N THR A 98 32.66 -3.24 -5.72
CA THR A 98 33.99 -2.68 -6.01
C THR A 98 34.47 -1.88 -4.82
N TYR A 99 35.75 -2.03 -4.48
CA TYR A 99 36.37 -1.36 -3.34
C TYR A 99 37.54 -0.48 -3.79
N ASP A 100 37.72 0.66 -3.13
CA ASP A 100 38.95 1.44 -3.25
C ASP A 100 40.11 0.79 -2.47
N THR A 101 41.27 1.44 -2.47
CA THR A 101 42.45 0.97 -1.73
C THR A 101 42.28 0.97 -0.22
N ASP A 102 41.33 1.76 0.29
CA ASP A 102 41.03 1.91 1.71
C ASP A 102 39.93 0.94 2.18
N GLY A 103 39.35 0.18 1.24
CA GLY A 103 38.29 -0.80 1.51
C GLY A 103 36.88 -0.20 1.52
N ASN A 104 36.68 1.04 1.06
CA ASN A 104 35.36 1.63 0.92
C ASN A 104 34.68 1.14 -0.36
N VAL A 105 33.36 0.94 -0.30
CA VAL A 105 32.57 0.60 -1.48
C VAL A 105 32.54 1.80 -2.42
N THR A 106 32.95 1.57 -3.67
CA THR A 106 32.94 2.56 -4.76
C THR A 106 31.80 2.33 -5.75
N GLY A 107 31.18 1.17 -5.70
CA GLY A 107 30.10 0.79 -6.61
C GLY A 107 29.85 -0.71 -6.64
N LEU A 108 29.11 -1.12 -7.67
CA LEU A 108 28.79 -2.49 -8.01
C LEU A 108 29.28 -2.79 -9.43
N THR A 109 29.53 -4.06 -9.71
CA THR A 109 29.84 -4.61 -11.04
C THR A 109 29.11 -5.93 -11.23
N GLY A 110 29.11 -6.46 -12.46
CA GLY A 110 28.56 -7.79 -12.76
C GLY A 110 27.06 -7.84 -13.02
N TYR A 111 26.38 -6.69 -13.03
CA TYR A 111 24.96 -6.56 -13.37
C TYR A 111 24.69 -6.31 -14.87
N GLY A 112 25.65 -6.62 -15.75
CA GLY A 112 25.47 -6.41 -17.19
C GLY A 112 25.34 -4.94 -17.57
N ASP A 113 24.40 -4.64 -18.47
CA ASP A 113 24.02 -3.28 -18.84
C ASP A 113 22.73 -2.79 -18.18
N ASP A 114 22.08 -3.63 -17.36
CA ASP A 114 20.93 -3.23 -16.55
C ASP A 114 21.29 -2.06 -15.62
N VAL A 115 20.39 -1.10 -15.53
CA VAL A 115 20.61 0.13 -14.75
C VAL A 115 20.03 -0.06 -13.35
N PRO A 116 20.78 0.22 -12.28
CA PRO A 116 20.22 0.18 -10.93
C PRO A 116 19.13 1.25 -10.77
N LEU A 117 17.98 0.85 -10.21
CA LEU A 117 16.92 1.76 -9.77
C LEU A 117 17.45 2.72 -8.71
N ILE A 118 18.24 2.19 -7.77
CA ILE A 118 19.04 2.97 -6.83
C ILE A 118 20.49 2.50 -6.93
N GLY A 119 21.38 3.39 -7.38
CA GLY A 119 22.82 3.14 -7.35
C GLY A 119 23.35 2.98 -5.92
N ALA A 120 24.56 2.44 -5.78
CA ALA A 120 25.19 2.20 -4.48
C ALA A 120 25.22 3.48 -3.62
N THR A 121 24.46 3.48 -2.52
CA THR A 121 24.19 4.64 -1.67
C THR A 121 24.62 4.33 -0.23
N ALA A 122 25.41 5.21 0.38
CA ALA A 122 25.92 5.02 1.73
C ALA A 122 24.83 5.26 2.79
N PHE A 123 24.71 4.35 3.76
CA PHE A 123 23.75 4.44 4.87
C PHE A 123 24.21 3.61 6.07
N ALA A 124 24.05 4.17 7.29
CA ALA A 124 24.30 3.47 8.56
C ALA A 124 25.64 2.70 8.65
N GLY A 125 26.71 3.22 8.02
CA GLY A 125 28.03 2.58 8.02
C GLY A 125 28.23 1.46 6.99
N GLY A 126 27.27 1.27 6.08
CA GLY A 126 27.42 0.44 4.89
C GLY A 126 26.82 1.11 3.67
N TRP A 127 26.47 0.33 2.66
CA TRP A 127 25.87 0.79 1.42
C TRP A 127 24.71 -0.12 1.02
N TYR A 128 23.75 0.45 0.31
CA TYR A 128 22.68 -0.31 -0.32
C TYR A 128 22.52 0.06 -1.79
N ALA A 129 21.90 -0.82 -2.57
CA ALA A 129 21.47 -0.57 -3.94
C ALA A 129 20.15 -1.31 -4.22
N ALA A 130 19.45 -0.91 -5.27
CA ALA A 130 18.22 -1.57 -5.72
C ALA A 130 18.21 -1.74 -7.23
N PHE A 131 17.73 -2.90 -7.69
CA PHE A 131 17.50 -3.23 -9.09
C PHE A 131 16.04 -3.64 -9.29
N LEU A 132 15.52 -3.37 -10.49
CA LEU A 132 14.17 -3.71 -10.90
C LEU A 132 14.24 -4.67 -12.09
N THR A 133 13.62 -5.83 -11.95
CA THR A 133 13.42 -6.79 -13.04
C THR A 133 11.97 -7.24 -13.08
N ASN A 134 11.57 -7.99 -14.11
CA ASN A 134 10.22 -8.50 -14.18
C ASN A 134 10.04 -9.73 -13.28
N ASP A 135 8.80 -10.07 -12.94
CA ASP A 135 8.51 -11.25 -12.12
C ASP A 135 8.80 -12.56 -12.88
N ALA A 136 8.75 -13.69 -12.18
CA ALA A 136 9.08 -14.99 -12.78
C ALA A 136 8.10 -15.42 -13.90
N ILE A 137 6.90 -14.85 -13.95
CA ILE A 137 5.88 -15.16 -14.96
C ILE A 137 6.27 -14.50 -16.29
N ASN A 138 6.71 -13.25 -16.23
CA ASN A 138 7.09 -12.46 -17.40
C ASN A 138 8.60 -12.58 -17.75
N GLY A 139 9.42 -13.09 -16.84
CA GLY A 139 10.82 -13.45 -17.08
C GLY A 139 11.70 -12.23 -17.34
N THR A 140 12.40 -12.21 -18.49
CA THR A 140 13.31 -11.12 -18.87
C THR A 140 12.63 -10.05 -19.75
N SER A 141 11.32 -10.14 -19.94
CA SER A 141 10.53 -9.20 -20.74
C SER A 141 10.42 -7.84 -20.05
N THR A 142 10.55 -6.75 -20.81
CA THR A 142 10.22 -5.40 -20.31
C THR A 142 8.71 -5.13 -20.32
N ASN A 143 7.91 -5.95 -21.01
CA ASN A 143 6.46 -5.89 -20.93
C ASN A 143 5.97 -6.66 -19.70
N ASP A 144 5.37 -5.94 -18.77
CA ASP A 144 4.65 -6.47 -17.63
C ASP A 144 3.16 -6.58 -17.96
N THR A 145 2.60 -7.77 -17.74
CA THR A 145 1.20 -8.09 -18.04
C THR A 145 0.36 -8.31 -16.79
N ASN A 146 0.96 -8.32 -15.61
CA ASN A 146 0.28 -8.71 -14.36
C ASN A 146 0.47 -7.71 -13.21
N ASN A 147 1.11 -6.55 -13.46
CA ASN A 147 1.39 -5.54 -12.44
C ASN A 147 2.22 -6.09 -11.28
N ARG A 148 3.16 -6.99 -11.57
CA ARG A 148 4.12 -7.55 -10.60
C ARG A 148 5.52 -7.45 -11.17
N VAL A 149 6.44 -6.98 -10.34
CA VAL A 149 7.86 -6.89 -10.70
C VAL A 149 8.71 -7.39 -9.55
N MET A 150 9.91 -7.86 -9.88
CA MET A 150 10.90 -8.30 -8.91
C MET A 150 11.81 -7.13 -8.57
N MET A 151 11.87 -6.78 -7.29
CA MET A 151 12.83 -5.83 -6.76
C MET A 151 13.95 -6.58 -6.05
N THR A 152 15.19 -6.26 -6.40
CA THR A 152 16.38 -6.82 -5.75
C THR A 152 17.09 -5.74 -4.93
N GLY A 153 17.13 -5.90 -3.62
CA GLY A 153 17.91 -5.06 -2.71
C GLY A 153 19.27 -5.69 -2.44
N ILE A 154 20.33 -4.88 -2.44
CA ILE A 154 21.71 -5.32 -2.17
C ILE A 154 22.24 -4.52 -0.99
N GLY A 155 22.81 -5.21 -0.01
CA GLY A 155 23.44 -4.60 1.17
C GLY A 155 24.92 -4.96 1.25
N LEU A 156 25.74 -3.95 1.55
CA LEU A 156 27.21 -4.01 1.52
C LEU A 156 27.80 -3.35 2.75
N ASP A 157 28.95 -3.84 3.22
CA ASP A 157 29.76 -3.12 4.21
C ASP A 157 31.23 -2.98 3.78
N SER A 158 31.99 -2.20 4.53
CA SER A 158 33.43 -1.98 4.29
C SER A 158 34.28 -3.22 4.62
N GLU A 159 33.70 -4.23 5.27
CA GLU A 159 34.37 -5.45 5.69
C GLU A 159 34.12 -6.61 4.72
N LYS A 160 33.56 -6.30 3.55
CA LYS A 160 33.25 -7.21 2.44
C LYS A 160 32.14 -8.22 2.74
N SER A 161 31.28 -7.91 3.71
CA SER A 161 30.00 -8.60 3.86
C SER A 161 29.02 -8.11 2.79
N PHE A 162 28.21 -9.04 2.31
CA PHE A 162 27.37 -8.87 1.14
C PHE A 162 26.12 -9.73 1.32
N GLU A 163 24.94 -9.13 1.19
CA GLU A 163 23.66 -9.83 1.22
C GLU A 163 22.76 -9.30 0.11
N ILE A 164 21.94 -10.19 -0.46
CA ILE A 164 20.94 -9.85 -1.45
C ILE A 164 19.57 -10.32 -0.93
N VAL A 165 18.60 -9.43 -1.02
CA VAL A 165 17.19 -9.76 -0.81
C VAL A 165 16.40 -9.50 -2.08
N GLN A 166 15.37 -10.28 -2.31
CA GLN A 166 14.47 -10.15 -3.45
C GLN A 166 13.04 -10.17 -2.98
N ALA A 167 12.22 -9.29 -3.55
CA ALA A 167 10.79 -9.27 -3.30
C ALA A 167 10.02 -9.09 -4.59
N VAL A 168 8.90 -9.79 -4.72
CA VAL A 168 7.92 -9.46 -5.73
C VAL A 168 7.05 -8.35 -5.16
N ILE A 169 7.04 -7.22 -5.84
CA ILE A 169 6.19 -6.07 -5.52
C ILE A 169 5.06 -5.99 -6.53
N THR A 170 3.87 -5.56 -6.10
CA THR A 170 2.72 -5.40 -6.98
C THR A 170 2.08 -4.03 -6.84
N ARG A 171 1.59 -3.49 -7.94
CA ARG A 171 0.72 -2.31 -7.94
C ARG A 171 -0.68 -2.76 -7.53
N LYS A 172 -1.09 -2.44 -6.31
CA LYS A 172 -2.47 -2.65 -5.87
C LYS A 172 -3.28 -1.41 -6.23
N VAL A 173 -4.14 -1.51 -7.25
CA VAL A 173 -5.18 -0.51 -7.51
C VAL A 173 -6.42 -0.95 -6.75
N ILE A 174 -6.90 -0.13 -5.83
CA ILE A 174 -8.13 -0.40 -5.09
C ILE A 174 -9.25 0.29 -5.83
N ILE A 175 -10.04 -0.52 -6.54
CA ILE A 175 -11.20 -0.07 -7.31
C ILE A 175 -12.43 -0.33 -6.44
N PRO A 176 -13.19 0.70 -6.05
CA PRO A 176 -14.47 0.50 -5.39
C PRO A 176 -15.44 -0.23 -6.34
N PRO A 177 -16.12 -1.29 -5.89
CA PRO A 177 -16.95 -2.12 -6.75
C PRO A 177 -18.33 -1.52 -7.07
N ALA A 178 -18.63 -0.31 -6.63
CA ALA A 178 -19.92 0.37 -6.80
C ALA A 178 -19.75 1.89 -7.06
N ALA A 179 -20.78 2.54 -7.61
CA ALA A 179 -20.79 3.99 -7.77
C ALA A 179 -20.77 4.73 -6.42
N ILE A 180 -21.56 4.22 -5.47
CA ILE A 180 -21.62 4.66 -4.08
C ILE A 180 -21.41 3.42 -3.23
N MET A 181 -20.47 3.47 -2.30
CA MET A 181 -20.20 2.39 -1.37
C MET A 181 -20.49 2.89 0.05
N LEU A 182 -21.42 2.23 0.73
CA LEU A 182 -21.82 2.55 2.10
C LEU A 182 -21.37 1.41 3.01
N LEU A 183 -20.33 1.65 3.80
CA LEU A 183 -19.79 0.66 4.73
C LEU A 183 -20.36 0.84 6.13
N GLY A 184 -20.64 -0.29 6.78
CA GLY A 184 -21.23 -0.36 8.10
C GLY A 184 -22.52 -1.19 8.14
N PRO A 185 -22.91 -1.70 9.31
CA PRO A 185 -24.04 -2.63 9.43
C PRO A 185 -25.41 -1.95 9.30
N THR A 186 -25.47 -0.64 9.54
CA THR A 186 -26.71 0.16 9.53
C THR A 186 -26.52 1.47 8.76
N PRO A 187 -26.21 1.44 7.46
CA PRO A 187 -26.04 2.66 6.67
C PRO A 187 -27.38 3.38 6.49
N ASN A 188 -27.30 4.70 6.29
CA ASN A 188 -28.44 5.55 5.97
C ASN A 188 -28.25 6.18 4.59
N PHE A 189 -29.10 5.79 3.63
CA PHE A 189 -29.10 6.34 2.29
C PHE A 189 -30.31 7.26 2.08
N SER A 190 -30.09 8.41 1.44
CA SER A 190 -31.14 9.30 0.94
C SER A 190 -30.67 9.90 -0.38
N GLY A 191 -31.20 9.39 -1.50
CA GLY A 191 -30.95 9.97 -2.84
C GLY A 191 -31.71 11.29 -3.09
N GLY A 192 -32.47 11.77 -2.09
CA GLY A 192 -33.33 12.93 -2.22
C GLY A 192 -34.60 12.67 -3.03
N GLN A 193 -35.32 13.75 -3.32
CA GLN A 193 -36.70 13.71 -3.86
C GLN A 193 -36.85 14.56 -5.14
N SER A 194 -35.76 14.74 -5.90
CA SER A 194 -35.76 15.62 -7.09
C SER A 194 -35.77 14.80 -8.36
N ASN A 195 -36.87 14.88 -9.12
CA ASN A 195 -37.09 14.11 -10.37
C ASN A 195 -35.94 14.14 -11.40
N PRO A 196 -35.27 15.28 -11.66
CA PRO A 196 -34.25 15.30 -12.71
C PRO A 196 -32.87 14.80 -12.24
N LYS A 197 -32.75 14.23 -11.03
CA LYS A 197 -31.51 13.59 -10.58
C LYS A 197 -31.31 12.24 -11.26
N LEU A 198 -30.05 11.93 -11.56
CA LEU A 198 -29.67 10.69 -12.23
C LEU A 198 -28.56 9.98 -11.44
N TYR A 199 -28.77 8.71 -11.15
CA TYR A 199 -27.80 7.83 -10.57
C TYR A 199 -27.54 6.66 -11.53
N ILE A 200 -26.29 6.54 -11.99
CA ILE A 200 -25.91 5.67 -13.10
C ILE A 200 -24.76 4.76 -12.65
N GLY A 201 -25.02 3.46 -12.56
CA GLY A 201 -24.00 2.43 -12.34
C GLY A 201 -23.34 1.92 -13.63
N GLU A 202 -23.84 2.33 -14.80
CA GLU A 202 -23.18 2.05 -16.09
C GLU A 202 -21.83 2.74 -16.17
N ASP A 203 -20.79 1.98 -16.54
CA ASP A 203 -19.44 2.47 -16.58
C ASP A 203 -19.29 3.64 -17.57
N CYS A 204 -18.94 4.80 -17.04
CA CYS A 204 -18.79 6.08 -17.74
C CYS A 204 -20.00 6.43 -18.63
N ASN A 205 -21.21 5.99 -18.24
CA ASN A 205 -22.44 6.16 -19.02
C ASN A 205 -22.31 5.65 -20.48
N GLY A 206 -21.51 4.60 -20.69
CA GLY A 206 -21.21 4.02 -22.00
C GLY A 206 -20.30 4.87 -22.90
N THR A 207 -19.83 6.02 -22.42
CA THR A 207 -18.93 6.93 -23.14
C THR A 207 -17.58 7.04 -22.42
N GLY A 208 -16.74 6.03 -22.61
CA GLY A 208 -15.49 5.85 -21.85
C GLY A 208 -15.55 4.56 -21.04
N GLY A 209 -14.47 4.25 -20.33
CA GLY A 209 -14.37 3.06 -19.50
C GLY A 209 -14.41 1.75 -20.29
N VAL A 210 -14.85 0.70 -19.60
CA VAL A 210 -15.00 -0.65 -20.14
C VAL A 210 -16.40 -0.82 -20.72
N ALA A 211 -16.47 -1.05 -22.03
CA ALA A 211 -17.75 -1.19 -22.72
C ALA A 211 -18.61 -2.35 -22.15
N ASN A 212 -19.88 -2.07 -21.87
CA ASN A 212 -20.86 -2.97 -21.23
C ASN A 212 -20.52 -3.38 -19.80
N LEU A 213 -19.56 -2.72 -19.15
CA LEU A 213 -19.37 -2.84 -17.72
C LEU A 213 -20.44 -2.00 -17.01
N TYR A 214 -21.02 -2.57 -15.96
CA TYR A 214 -21.84 -1.85 -15.02
C TYR A 214 -21.50 -2.35 -13.61
N ALA A 215 -21.53 -1.44 -12.66
CA ALA A 215 -21.35 -1.71 -11.24
C ALA A 215 -22.68 -1.45 -10.51
N PRO A 216 -22.94 -2.09 -9.36
CA PRO A 216 -24.01 -1.65 -8.48
C PRO A 216 -23.95 -0.14 -8.28
N LEU A 217 -25.10 0.50 -8.29
CA LEU A 217 -25.16 1.92 -8.03
C LEU A 217 -24.81 2.19 -6.57
N VAL A 218 -25.41 1.42 -5.66
CA VAL A 218 -25.07 1.44 -4.24
C VAL A 218 -24.65 0.05 -3.82
N GLY A 219 -23.40 -0.08 -3.36
CA GLY A 219 -22.86 -1.30 -2.79
C GLY A 219 -22.77 -1.20 -1.27
N VAL A 220 -23.22 -2.24 -0.58
CA VAL A 220 -23.15 -2.38 0.88
C VAL A 220 -22.61 -3.77 1.25
N ILE A 221 -22.36 -3.99 2.55
CA ILE A 221 -21.90 -5.28 3.08
C ILE A 221 -23.01 -5.89 3.94
N GLY A 222 -23.61 -6.97 3.46
CA GLY A 222 -24.64 -7.73 4.17
C GLY A 222 -26.08 -7.29 3.87
N THR A 223 -26.96 -8.28 3.74
CA THR A 223 -28.41 -8.14 3.47
C THR A 223 -29.17 -7.15 4.37
N THR A 224 -28.75 -6.96 5.63
CA THR A 224 -29.41 -5.97 6.52
C THR A 224 -29.10 -4.55 6.08
N ALA A 225 -27.85 -4.28 5.69
CA ALA A 225 -27.44 -2.98 5.19
C ALA A 225 -28.13 -2.68 3.86
N GLU A 226 -28.31 -3.70 3.02
CA GLU A 226 -29.01 -3.62 1.73
C GLU A 226 -30.46 -3.18 1.92
N SER A 227 -31.23 -3.89 2.74
CA SER A 227 -32.62 -3.53 3.03
C SER A 227 -32.77 -2.09 3.57
N LEU A 228 -31.77 -1.59 4.31
CA LEU A 228 -31.78 -0.22 4.82
C LEU A 228 -31.53 0.80 3.72
N VAL A 229 -30.59 0.57 2.81
CA VAL A 229 -30.34 1.51 1.71
C VAL A 229 -31.46 1.52 0.69
N GLU A 230 -32.08 0.38 0.41
CA GLU A 230 -33.27 0.28 -0.45
C GLU A 230 -34.44 1.09 0.12
N SER A 231 -34.63 1.07 1.44
CA SER A 231 -35.67 1.89 2.10
C SER A 231 -35.48 3.40 1.92
N GLY A 232 -34.24 3.81 1.60
CA GLY A 232 -33.83 5.19 1.35
C GLY A 232 -34.01 5.67 -0.09
N ILE A 233 -34.47 4.80 -1.00
CA ILE A 233 -34.69 5.14 -2.41
C ILE A 233 -35.83 6.17 -2.51
N GLY A 234 -35.53 7.30 -3.15
CA GLY A 234 -36.55 8.29 -3.50
C GLY A 234 -37.39 7.83 -4.69
N THR A 235 -38.65 8.21 -4.76
CA THR A 235 -39.52 7.87 -5.90
C THR A 235 -39.21 8.64 -7.18
N ASP A 236 -38.47 9.73 -7.03
CA ASP A 236 -38.32 10.76 -8.05
C ASP A 236 -37.00 10.64 -8.84
N PRO A 237 -35.82 10.43 -8.23
CA PRO A 237 -34.59 10.23 -9.00
C PRO A 237 -34.63 8.97 -9.87
N ALA A 238 -33.90 8.98 -10.98
CA ALA A 238 -33.69 7.76 -11.77
C ALA A 238 -32.46 7.01 -11.26
N TYR A 239 -32.63 5.72 -11.00
CA TYR A 239 -31.59 4.79 -10.57
C TYR A 239 -31.45 3.72 -11.65
N THR A 240 -30.28 3.64 -12.29
CA THR A 240 -30.03 2.70 -13.41
C THR A 240 -28.64 2.10 -13.31
N SER A 241 -28.50 0.79 -13.52
CA SER A 241 -27.21 0.12 -13.69
C SER A 241 -27.35 -1.02 -14.67
N GLY A 242 -26.81 -0.85 -15.89
CA GLY A 242 -26.98 -1.83 -16.97
C GLY A 242 -28.46 -2.16 -17.20
N PRO A 243 -28.88 -3.44 -17.12
CA PRO A 243 -30.28 -3.81 -17.31
C PRO A 243 -31.18 -3.53 -16.08
N TYR A 244 -30.61 -3.12 -14.94
CA TYR A 244 -31.30 -2.96 -13.66
C TYR A 244 -31.77 -1.52 -13.42
N THR A 245 -32.89 -1.37 -12.72
CA THR A 245 -33.46 -0.07 -12.36
C THR A 245 -34.08 -0.10 -10.96
N GLY A 246 -34.07 1.01 -10.24
CA GLY A 246 -34.68 1.10 -8.90
C GLY A 246 -33.93 0.29 -7.86
N GLU A 247 -34.66 -0.46 -7.02
CA GLU A 247 -34.11 -1.31 -5.93
C GLU A 247 -33.04 -2.27 -6.44
N ASP A 248 -33.24 -2.91 -7.60
CA ASP A 248 -32.28 -3.86 -8.21
C ASP A 248 -30.91 -3.25 -8.59
N THR A 249 -30.72 -1.94 -8.42
CA THR A 249 -29.42 -1.27 -8.62
C THR A 249 -28.58 -1.18 -7.34
N PHE A 250 -29.15 -1.59 -6.20
CA PHE A 250 -28.51 -1.69 -4.89
C PHE A 250 -28.08 -3.15 -4.71
N ALA A 251 -26.95 -3.39 -4.05
CA ALA A 251 -26.42 -4.75 -3.90
C ALA A 251 -25.66 -4.96 -2.59
N ASP A 252 -25.87 -6.13 -1.98
CA ASP A 252 -24.96 -6.77 -1.04
C ASP A 252 -23.74 -7.31 -1.80
N LEU A 253 -22.61 -6.63 -1.63
CA LEU A 253 -21.34 -6.99 -2.27
C LEU A 253 -20.76 -8.33 -1.79
N THR A 254 -21.35 -8.93 -0.74
CA THR A 254 -20.98 -10.26 -0.25
C THR A 254 -21.84 -11.38 -0.83
N ASP A 255 -22.95 -11.06 -1.51
CA ASP A 255 -23.80 -12.04 -2.18
C ASP A 255 -23.28 -12.29 -3.62
N PRO A 256 -22.77 -13.49 -3.94
CA PRO A 256 -22.28 -13.82 -5.28
C PRO A 256 -23.39 -13.96 -6.33
N THR A 257 -24.67 -13.92 -5.94
CA THR A 257 -25.82 -14.05 -6.85
C THR A 257 -26.33 -12.72 -7.37
N GLU A 258 -25.90 -11.62 -6.77
CA GLU A 258 -26.24 -10.26 -7.18
C GLU A 258 -25.32 -9.75 -8.29
N PRO A 259 -25.75 -8.72 -9.06
CA PRO A 259 -25.00 -8.18 -10.18
C PRO A 259 -23.76 -7.39 -9.72
N THR A 260 -22.78 -8.09 -9.17
CA THR A 260 -21.48 -7.56 -8.78
C THR A 260 -20.42 -7.93 -9.81
N TYR A 261 -19.49 -7.00 -10.05
CA TYR A 261 -18.32 -7.26 -10.87
C TYR A 261 -17.48 -8.35 -10.21
N ILE A 262 -17.16 -9.37 -11.00
CA ILE A 262 -16.75 -10.72 -10.59
C ILE A 262 -15.26 -10.76 -10.20
N GLU A 263 -14.91 -10.12 -9.11
CA GLU A 263 -13.65 -10.35 -8.39
C GLU A 263 -13.98 -10.58 -6.91
N PRO A 264 -13.20 -11.41 -6.17
CA PRO A 264 -13.36 -11.52 -4.73
C PRO A 264 -13.27 -10.13 -4.10
N LEU A 265 -14.26 -9.76 -3.29
CA LEU A 265 -14.28 -8.48 -2.60
C LEU A 265 -13.00 -8.32 -1.77
N ASP A 266 -12.25 -7.25 -2.03
CA ASP A 266 -11.00 -6.99 -1.30
C ASP A 266 -11.30 -6.80 0.19
N SER A 267 -10.49 -7.40 1.06
CA SER A 267 -10.71 -7.35 2.50
C SER A 267 -10.69 -5.93 3.06
N VAL A 268 -10.10 -4.96 2.35
CA VAL A 268 -10.16 -3.54 2.74
C VAL A 268 -11.57 -2.99 2.85
N TRP A 269 -12.53 -3.64 2.20
CA TRP A 269 -13.94 -3.25 2.21
C TRP A 269 -14.75 -3.90 3.32
N THR A 270 -14.24 -4.96 3.95
CA THR A 270 -14.94 -5.74 4.98
C THR A 270 -14.26 -5.71 6.34
N ASP A 271 -13.02 -5.22 6.42
CA ASP A 271 -12.23 -5.07 7.64
C ASP A 271 -11.94 -3.59 7.90
N CYS A 272 -12.51 -3.06 8.99
CA CYS A 272 -12.30 -1.65 9.35
C CYS A 272 -10.82 -1.32 9.56
N GLN A 273 -10.04 -2.21 10.18
CA GLN A 273 -8.63 -1.94 10.43
C GLN A 273 -7.85 -1.86 9.12
N ALA A 274 -8.16 -2.74 8.15
CA ALA A 274 -7.55 -2.68 6.83
C ALA A 274 -7.90 -1.37 6.10
N LEU A 275 -9.14 -0.88 6.25
CA LEU A 275 -9.54 0.42 5.68
C LEU A 275 -8.84 1.59 6.37
N HIS A 276 -8.75 1.58 7.70
CA HIS A 276 -8.03 2.58 8.49
C HIS A 276 -6.55 2.65 8.06
N ASP A 277 -5.86 1.51 7.98
CA ASP A 277 -4.46 1.45 7.54
C ASP A 277 -4.29 1.98 6.12
N LEU A 278 -5.31 1.77 5.26
CA LEU A 278 -5.33 2.32 3.91
C LEU A 278 -5.43 3.85 3.91
N VAL A 279 -6.35 4.40 4.71
CA VAL A 279 -6.54 5.85 4.87
C VAL A 279 -5.25 6.50 5.38
N GLU A 280 -4.60 5.91 6.38
CA GLU A 280 -3.31 6.41 6.88
C GLU A 280 -2.21 6.33 5.81
N SER A 281 -2.21 5.30 4.96
CA SER A 281 -1.28 5.23 3.83
C SER A 281 -1.49 6.38 2.84
N PHE A 282 -2.75 6.76 2.59
CA PHE A 282 -3.09 7.91 1.74
C PHE A 282 -2.69 9.24 2.34
N ARG A 283 -2.85 9.41 3.65
CA ARG A 283 -2.40 10.61 4.35
C ARG A 283 -0.91 10.89 4.13
N VAL A 284 -0.09 9.84 4.11
CA VAL A 284 1.37 9.94 3.92
C VAL A 284 1.75 10.32 2.49
N ILE A 285 1.02 9.83 1.49
CA ILE A 285 1.34 10.04 0.06
C ILE A 285 0.51 11.15 -0.61
N ALA A 286 -0.39 11.82 0.12
CA ALA A 286 -1.23 12.86 -0.43
C ALA A 286 -0.41 14.06 -0.96
N ASP A 287 -0.79 14.56 -2.14
CA ASP A 287 -0.21 15.78 -2.72
C ASP A 287 -0.52 17.01 -1.88
N VAL A 288 -1.70 17.01 -1.24
CA VAL A 288 -2.16 18.06 -0.34
C VAL A 288 -2.79 17.44 0.89
N VAL A 289 -2.31 17.86 2.07
CA VAL A 289 -2.90 17.53 3.37
C VAL A 289 -3.43 18.81 4.00
N CYS A 290 -4.75 18.85 4.24
CA CYS A 290 -5.44 19.93 4.92
C CYS A 290 -5.84 19.49 6.32
N LEU A 291 -5.30 20.14 7.36
CA LEU A 291 -5.63 19.84 8.76
C LEU A 291 -6.83 20.64 9.29
N ASP A 292 -7.30 21.61 8.52
CA ASP A 292 -8.51 22.40 8.79
C ASP A 292 -9.24 22.57 7.45
N GLY A 293 -10.43 21.99 7.35
CA GLY A 293 -11.17 21.96 6.10
C GLY A 293 -11.70 23.34 5.70
N ASN A 294 -11.82 24.29 6.63
CA ASN A 294 -12.28 25.65 6.34
C ASN A 294 -11.21 26.51 5.66
N SER A 295 -9.93 26.19 5.87
CA SER A 295 -8.79 26.87 5.26
C SER A 295 -8.18 26.08 4.09
N CYS A 296 -8.69 24.88 3.83
CA CYS A 296 -8.25 24.04 2.72
C CYS A 296 -8.53 24.70 1.37
N THR A 297 -7.47 25.03 0.63
CA THR A 297 -7.56 25.57 -0.73
C THR A 297 -7.17 24.48 -1.71
N LEU A 298 -8.11 24.09 -2.59
CA LEU A 298 -7.81 23.08 -3.58
C LEU A 298 -6.74 23.58 -4.58
N PRO A 299 -5.72 22.77 -4.87
CA PRO A 299 -4.76 23.09 -5.91
C PRO A 299 -5.41 22.93 -7.31
N PRO A 300 -4.76 23.36 -8.40
CA PRO A 300 -5.32 23.25 -9.76
C PRO A 300 -5.74 21.81 -10.11
N SER A 301 -6.89 21.60 -10.75
CA SER A 301 -7.41 20.23 -10.99
C SER A 301 -6.38 19.33 -11.72
N SER A 302 -6.24 18.08 -11.28
CA SER A 302 -5.39 17.08 -11.92
C SER A 302 -5.92 15.69 -11.62
N PRO A 303 -6.09 14.83 -12.64
CA PRO A 303 -6.83 13.59 -12.48
C PRO A 303 -6.10 12.57 -11.61
N SER A 304 -4.78 12.67 -11.42
CA SER A 304 -3.98 11.78 -10.58
C SER A 304 -3.69 12.33 -9.19
N ARG A 305 -4.35 13.43 -8.79
CA ARG A 305 -4.05 14.11 -7.54
C ARG A 305 -4.79 13.51 -6.37
N LEU A 306 -4.10 13.33 -5.25
CA LEU A 306 -4.67 12.95 -3.96
C LEU A 306 -4.73 14.16 -3.02
N ILE A 307 -5.94 14.54 -2.63
CA ILE A 307 -6.23 15.58 -1.64
C ILE A 307 -6.76 14.89 -0.39
N PHE A 308 -6.07 15.06 0.73
CA PHE A 308 -6.47 14.54 2.04
C PHE A 308 -6.91 15.69 2.94
N VAL A 309 -8.14 15.66 3.40
CA VAL A 309 -8.70 16.63 4.35
C VAL A 309 -8.98 15.92 5.67
N ASP A 310 -8.22 16.32 6.67
CA ASP A 310 -8.26 15.77 8.02
C ASP A 310 -9.19 16.59 8.94
N ASP A 311 -10.39 16.87 8.45
CA ASP A 311 -11.43 17.66 9.12
C ASP A 311 -12.73 17.55 8.31
N ASN A 312 -13.78 18.22 8.76
CA ASN A 312 -14.98 18.49 7.97
C ASN A 312 -14.63 19.34 6.75
N TYR A 313 -15.15 18.98 5.57
CA TYR A 313 -14.84 19.69 4.34
C TYR A 313 -16.09 20.08 3.55
N SER A 314 -16.17 21.37 3.19
CA SER A 314 -17.21 21.90 2.31
C SER A 314 -16.63 22.20 0.93
N LEU A 315 -16.90 21.32 -0.04
CA LEU A 315 -16.48 21.51 -1.43
C LEU A 315 -17.23 22.71 -2.03
N ASN A 316 -16.47 23.68 -2.54
CA ASN A 316 -16.99 24.93 -3.08
C ASN A 316 -16.58 25.18 -4.55
N THR A 317 -15.74 24.32 -5.12
CA THR A 317 -15.27 24.38 -6.50
C THR A 317 -15.25 23.00 -7.13
N SER A 318 -15.54 22.92 -8.43
CA SER A 318 -15.40 21.66 -9.18
C SER A 318 -13.93 21.25 -9.28
N GLY A 319 -13.68 19.94 -9.39
CA GLY A 319 -12.34 19.39 -9.44
C GLY A 319 -12.29 17.98 -10.01
N GLU A 320 -11.12 17.36 -9.88
CA GLU A 320 -10.86 16.00 -10.32
C GLU A 320 -9.73 15.39 -9.48
N GLY A 321 -9.61 14.07 -9.51
CA GLY A 321 -8.67 13.30 -8.70
C GLY A 321 -9.35 12.56 -7.56
N MET A 322 -8.57 12.20 -6.55
CA MET A 322 -9.04 11.58 -5.32
C MET A 322 -9.14 12.61 -4.21
N LEU A 323 -10.34 12.77 -3.65
CA LEU A 323 -10.61 13.58 -2.47
C LEU A 323 -10.96 12.66 -1.31
N LEU A 324 -10.15 12.65 -0.26
CA LEU A 324 -10.41 11.91 0.98
C LEU A 324 -10.68 12.91 2.10
N VAL A 325 -11.78 12.71 2.83
CA VAL A 325 -12.22 13.55 3.95
C VAL A 325 -12.45 12.65 5.17
N THR A 326 -11.84 12.99 6.31
CA THR A 326 -12.01 12.22 7.56
C THR A 326 -13.19 12.69 8.41
N GLY A 327 -13.60 13.96 8.26
CA GLY A 327 -14.84 14.47 8.85
C GLY A 327 -16.03 14.42 7.89
N ASP A 328 -16.98 15.31 8.14
CA ASP A 328 -18.19 15.46 7.36
C ASP A 328 -17.88 16.11 6.01
N PHE A 329 -18.34 15.50 4.92
CA PHE A 329 -18.24 16.08 3.59
C PHE A 329 -19.53 16.76 3.19
N THR A 330 -19.44 18.02 2.77
CA THR A 330 -20.57 18.77 2.21
C THR A 330 -20.25 19.31 0.82
N ALA A 331 -21.09 19.00 -0.17
CA ALA A 331 -21.05 19.63 -1.48
C ALA A 331 -22.35 20.41 -1.74
N SER A 332 -22.24 21.63 -2.26
CA SER A 332 -23.43 22.47 -2.51
C SER A 332 -23.46 23.07 -3.91
N GLY A 333 -24.66 23.18 -4.49
CA GLY A 333 -24.88 23.85 -5.77
C GLY A 333 -24.50 23.00 -7.00
N GLY A 334 -23.89 23.64 -8.01
CA GLY A 334 -23.59 23.04 -9.33
C GLY A 334 -22.20 22.41 -9.45
N ILE A 335 -21.64 21.91 -8.35
CA ILE A 335 -20.26 21.41 -8.30
C ILE A 335 -20.15 20.04 -8.96
N SER A 336 -19.07 19.84 -9.72
CA SER A 336 -18.73 18.59 -10.39
C SER A 336 -17.40 18.04 -9.89
N TRP A 337 -17.28 16.72 -9.87
CA TRP A 337 -16.05 16.03 -9.50
C TRP A 337 -15.80 14.86 -10.45
N ASN A 338 -14.58 14.72 -10.94
CA ASN A 338 -14.16 13.63 -11.81
C ASN A 338 -13.08 12.80 -11.09
N GLY A 339 -13.44 11.66 -10.52
CA GLY A 339 -12.54 10.77 -9.79
C GLY A 339 -13.21 10.19 -8.56
N MET A 340 -12.44 9.94 -7.51
CA MET A 340 -12.94 9.30 -6.29
C MET A 340 -13.19 10.33 -5.19
N ILE A 341 -14.29 10.16 -4.45
CA ILE A 341 -14.57 10.89 -3.21
C ILE A 341 -14.70 9.88 -2.09
N TRP A 342 -13.84 9.96 -1.10
CA TRP A 342 -13.81 9.08 0.06
C TRP A 342 -14.15 9.90 1.29
N VAL A 343 -15.21 9.54 1.99
CA VAL A 343 -15.64 10.14 3.25
C VAL A 343 -15.49 9.06 4.32
N ILE A 344 -14.28 8.96 4.85
CA ILE A 344 -13.88 7.84 5.71
C ILE A 344 -13.31 8.39 7.01
N GLY A 345 -14.04 8.17 8.10
CA GLY A 345 -13.80 8.74 9.41
C GLY A 345 -15.15 8.91 10.09
N SER A 346 -15.77 10.09 10.07
CA SER A 346 -17.17 10.26 10.53
C SER A 346 -18.17 9.57 9.60
N GLY A 347 -17.85 9.44 8.30
CA GLY A 347 -18.68 8.73 7.33
C GLY A 347 -19.98 9.47 6.99
N ASP A 348 -20.00 10.80 7.05
CA ASP A 348 -21.17 11.63 6.76
C ASP A 348 -21.00 12.43 5.47
N TYR A 349 -21.70 12.02 4.41
CA TYR A 349 -21.74 12.70 3.12
C TYR A 349 -23.06 13.46 2.96
N THR A 350 -22.97 14.76 2.67
CA THR A 350 -24.13 15.61 2.36
C THR A 350 -23.95 16.33 1.03
N ARG A 351 -24.94 16.24 0.15
CA ARG A 351 -25.06 17.09 -1.04
C ARG A 351 -26.35 17.89 -1.02
N ASN A 352 -26.24 19.21 -1.01
CA ASN A 352 -27.39 20.11 -0.89
C ASN A 352 -27.38 21.24 -1.92
N GLY A 353 -28.41 22.09 -1.88
CA GLY A 353 -28.59 23.20 -2.81
C GLY A 353 -29.32 22.80 -4.10
N GLY A 354 -29.29 23.69 -5.09
CA GLY A 354 -29.85 23.45 -6.43
C GLY A 354 -28.76 23.55 -7.49
N GLY A 355 -28.79 22.66 -8.49
CA GLY A 355 -27.81 22.67 -9.58
C GLY A 355 -27.77 21.35 -10.35
N GLY A 356 -26.94 21.30 -11.38
CA GLY A 356 -26.76 20.14 -12.27
C GLY A 356 -25.33 19.62 -12.29
N GLY A 357 -24.64 19.69 -11.14
CA GLY A 357 -23.28 19.20 -11.04
C GLY A 357 -23.19 17.69 -11.24
N THR A 358 -22.05 17.20 -11.70
CA THR A 358 -21.85 15.78 -12.04
C THR A 358 -20.68 15.20 -11.27
N PHE A 359 -20.89 14.09 -10.57
CA PHE A 359 -19.84 13.31 -9.93
C PHE A 359 -19.62 12.05 -10.77
N ASN A 360 -18.47 11.97 -11.47
CA ASN A 360 -18.07 10.83 -12.29
C ASN A 360 -16.93 10.09 -11.59
N GLY A 361 -17.12 8.82 -11.26
CA GLY A 361 -16.14 7.98 -10.59
C GLY A 361 -16.79 7.16 -9.48
N SER A 362 -16.28 7.21 -8.25
CA SER A 362 -16.88 6.50 -7.12
C SER A 362 -16.88 7.31 -5.84
N ILE A 363 -17.89 7.06 -5.02
CA ILE A 363 -18.05 7.66 -3.69
C ILE A 363 -17.97 6.53 -2.66
N VAL A 364 -17.02 6.58 -1.74
CA VAL A 364 -16.88 5.59 -0.66
C VAL A 364 -17.13 6.29 0.66
N ILE A 365 -18.00 5.72 1.50
CA ILE A 365 -18.38 6.31 2.77
C ILE A 365 -18.31 5.24 3.85
N ALA A 366 -17.56 5.52 4.90
CA ALA A 366 -17.41 4.61 6.02
C ALA A 366 -17.25 5.40 7.31
N ASN A 367 -18.03 5.06 8.34
CA ASN A 367 -17.81 5.57 9.68
C ASN A 367 -16.86 4.61 10.42
N ILE A 368 -15.62 5.05 10.58
CA ILE A 368 -14.56 4.32 11.29
C ILE A 368 -14.05 5.06 12.52
N ALA A 369 -14.56 6.27 12.79
CA ALA A 369 -14.14 7.16 13.88
C ALA A 369 -14.59 6.72 15.29
N GLY A 370 -15.07 5.49 15.43
CA GLY A 370 -15.50 4.96 16.73
C GLY A 370 -16.69 5.68 17.38
N PRO A 371 -16.96 5.39 18.66
CA PRO A 371 -18.03 6.01 19.43
C PRO A 371 -17.90 7.52 19.68
N ASP A 372 -16.69 8.09 19.69
CA ASP A 372 -16.49 9.52 19.90
C ASP A 372 -16.72 10.37 18.62
N ASN A 373 -16.82 9.70 17.46
CA ASN A 373 -17.01 10.30 16.14
C ASN A 373 -15.88 11.27 15.76
N VAL A 374 -14.67 11.02 16.26
CA VAL A 374 -13.46 11.78 15.93
C VAL A 374 -12.42 10.81 15.36
N TYR A 375 -12.09 10.98 14.07
CA TYR A 375 -11.06 10.17 13.44
C TYR A 375 -9.67 10.45 14.03
N GLY A 376 -8.84 9.42 14.16
CA GLY A 376 -7.46 9.50 14.64
C GLY A 376 -7.32 9.33 16.15
N THR A 377 -8.34 8.78 16.82
CA THR A 377 -8.37 8.51 18.26
C THR A 377 -8.17 7.02 18.54
N ALA A 378 -8.06 6.65 19.82
CA ALA A 378 -7.76 5.26 20.19
C ALA A 378 -8.96 4.32 20.02
N ASP A 379 -10.16 4.85 19.77
CA ASP A 379 -11.40 4.10 19.57
C ASP A 379 -11.83 3.99 18.10
N ASP A 380 -10.98 4.43 17.16
CA ASP A 380 -11.15 4.12 15.75
C ASP A 380 -11.34 2.60 15.54
N CYS A 381 -12.23 2.24 14.62
CA CYS A 381 -12.61 0.86 14.32
C CYS A 381 -13.17 0.03 15.49
N THR A 382 -13.72 0.68 16.52
CA THR A 382 -14.42 -0.01 17.61
C THR A 382 -15.95 0.00 17.47
N GLY A 383 -16.46 0.45 16.31
CA GLY A 383 -17.89 0.48 16.01
C GLY A 383 -18.47 -0.90 15.69
N GLY A 384 -19.74 -1.11 16.05
CA GLY A 384 -20.62 -2.17 15.50
C GLY A 384 -20.00 -3.54 15.16
N ASP A 385 -20.52 -4.14 14.09
CA ASP A 385 -19.98 -5.37 13.49
C ASP A 385 -18.89 -5.00 12.48
N GLY A 386 -17.74 -5.69 12.55
CA GLY A 386 -16.60 -5.44 11.65
C GLY A 386 -15.79 -4.18 11.96
N GLY A 387 -16.07 -3.48 13.06
CA GLY A 387 -15.40 -2.24 13.46
C GLY A 387 -16.06 -0.97 12.93
N PHE A 388 -17.09 -1.10 12.09
CA PHE A 388 -17.79 0.02 11.44
C PHE A 388 -18.98 0.51 12.25
N SER A 389 -19.16 1.83 12.25
CA SER A 389 -20.38 2.53 12.71
C SER A 389 -21.32 2.82 11.53
N ALA A 390 -22.47 3.44 11.80
CA ALA A 390 -23.41 3.85 10.76
C ALA A 390 -22.81 4.94 9.87
N SER A 391 -22.80 4.72 8.55
CA SER A 391 -22.46 5.74 7.55
C SER A 391 -23.71 6.42 6.99
N SER A 392 -23.58 7.66 6.51
CA SER A 392 -24.69 8.40 5.90
C SER A 392 -24.35 8.97 4.53
N PHE A 393 -25.21 8.71 3.56
CA PHE A 393 -25.26 9.41 2.28
C PHE A 393 -26.57 10.17 2.18
N ASN A 394 -26.48 11.49 2.07
CA ASN A 394 -27.66 12.35 2.06
C ASN A 394 -27.62 13.41 0.96
N GLU A 395 -28.48 13.27 -0.04
CA GLU A 395 -28.67 14.29 -1.06
C GLU A 395 -30.02 15.02 -0.96
N ASN A 396 -30.20 15.84 0.07
CA ASN A 396 -31.41 16.64 0.27
C ASN A 396 -31.56 17.86 -0.67
N GLY A 397 -30.63 18.08 -1.60
CA GLY A 397 -30.70 19.15 -2.59
C GLY A 397 -31.74 18.94 -3.69
N GLY A 398 -32.24 20.04 -4.25
CA GLY A 398 -33.00 20.03 -5.50
C GLY A 398 -32.09 20.06 -6.73
N GLY A 399 -32.67 20.04 -7.92
CA GLY A 399 -31.92 20.14 -9.18
C GLY A 399 -31.66 18.78 -9.85
N ASN A 400 -30.77 18.80 -10.84
CA ASN A 400 -30.55 17.73 -11.81
C ASN A 400 -29.14 17.14 -11.71
N GLY A 401 -28.63 16.99 -10.49
CA GLY A 401 -27.32 16.41 -10.26
C GLY A 401 -27.23 14.97 -10.78
N THR A 402 -26.05 14.61 -11.28
CA THR A 402 -25.76 13.26 -11.76
C THR A 402 -24.63 12.64 -10.95
N THR A 403 -24.78 11.37 -10.59
CA THR A 403 -23.71 10.54 -10.03
C THR A 403 -23.54 9.33 -10.93
N THR A 404 -22.34 9.12 -11.45
CA THR A 404 -22.05 8.09 -12.45
C THR A 404 -20.81 7.30 -12.07
N TYR A 405 -20.90 5.97 -12.07
CA TYR A 405 -19.74 5.09 -11.97
C TYR A 405 -18.86 5.27 -13.21
N CYS A 406 -17.55 5.48 -13.04
CA CYS A 406 -16.65 5.57 -14.20
C CYS A 406 -15.24 5.08 -13.88
N THR A 407 -14.88 3.92 -14.41
CA THR A 407 -13.60 3.24 -14.22
C THR A 407 -12.43 4.05 -14.76
N ASP A 408 -12.60 4.79 -15.85
CA ASP A 408 -11.55 5.69 -16.36
C ASP A 408 -11.23 6.79 -15.34
N ASN A 409 -12.26 7.44 -14.79
CA ASN A 409 -12.07 8.46 -13.76
C ASN A 409 -11.49 7.87 -12.47
N ILE A 410 -11.93 6.68 -12.04
CA ILE A 410 -11.39 5.97 -10.87
C ILE A 410 -9.92 5.60 -11.09
N SER A 411 -9.58 5.03 -12.26
CA SER A 411 -8.23 4.56 -12.57
C SER A 411 -7.25 5.73 -12.69
N ASN A 412 -7.69 6.83 -13.28
CA ASN A 412 -6.88 8.05 -13.35
C ASN A 412 -6.71 8.71 -11.98
N ALA A 413 -7.73 8.66 -11.12
CA ALA A 413 -7.71 9.17 -9.74
C ALA A 413 -7.01 8.27 -8.73
N SER A 414 -6.75 7.02 -9.07
CA SER A 414 -6.14 6.08 -8.12
C SER A 414 -4.69 6.47 -7.90
N PRO A 415 -4.31 6.85 -6.67
CA PRO A 415 -2.93 7.17 -6.37
C PRO A 415 -2.06 5.95 -6.59
N ALA A 416 -0.81 6.16 -6.98
CA ALA A 416 0.18 5.10 -6.95
C ALA A 416 0.37 4.70 -5.47
N PHE A 417 -0.20 3.57 -5.06
CA PHE A 417 0.03 3.04 -3.71
C PHE A 417 1.50 2.68 -3.53
N PRO A 418 2.04 2.67 -2.29
CA PRO A 418 3.28 1.98 -2.01
C PRO A 418 3.13 0.52 -2.46
N TYR A 419 3.96 0.09 -3.41
CA TYR A 419 3.81 -1.24 -4.03
C TYR A 419 3.83 -2.34 -2.98
N LYS A 420 2.82 -3.20 -2.89
CA LYS A 420 2.76 -4.23 -1.84
C LYS A 420 3.81 -5.31 -2.12
N ILE A 421 4.60 -5.66 -1.11
CA ILE A 421 5.42 -6.89 -1.15
C ILE A 421 4.48 -8.08 -1.01
N VAL A 422 4.46 -8.96 -2.01
CA VAL A 422 3.65 -10.19 -2.01
C VAL A 422 4.49 -11.45 -1.77
N GLU A 423 5.78 -11.39 -2.10
CA GLU A 423 6.74 -12.47 -1.86
C GLU A 423 8.08 -11.85 -1.46
N PHE A 424 8.82 -12.51 -0.56
CA PHE A 424 10.14 -12.08 -0.10
C PHE A 424 11.07 -13.29 0.05
N ARG A 425 12.33 -13.14 -0.35
CA ARG A 425 13.39 -14.13 -0.13
C ARG A 425 14.75 -13.46 0.07
N GLN A 426 15.57 -14.10 0.89
CA GLN A 426 17.02 -13.85 0.97
C GLN A 426 17.73 -14.87 0.07
N LEU A 427 18.77 -14.44 -0.66
CA LEU A 427 19.54 -15.30 -1.56
C LEU A 427 20.84 -15.81 -0.94
#